data_AF-A0A3D5EBC3-F1
#
_entry.id   AF-A0A3D5EBC3-F1
#
_cell.length_a   1.000
_cell.length_b   1.000
_cell.length_c   1.000
_cell.angle_alpha   90.00
_cell.angle_beta   90.00
_cell.angle_gamma   90.00
#
_symmetry.space_group_name_H-M   'P 1'
#
loop_
_entity.id
_entity.type
_entity.pdbx_description
1 polymer ?
#
loop_
_entity_poly.entity_id
_entity_poly.type
_entity_poly.pdbx_seq_one_letter_code
_entity_poly.pdbx_strand_id
1 'polypeptide(L)'
;MVEQHKKALEKQLWNIANALRGNMSADEFRDYILGFIFYKYLSERMDIYADELLKEDCIKFDEIDENAQQGKEYLDAIHEEAIDHLGYFLKPSELFHVLAEKGKNGEFILEQLTEVLNHIEQSTMGTAAEDDFNGLFDDLDLTSNKLGKTEKAKNELISKILVHLDDIDFLHHETEIDVLGDAYEYLIGQFASGAGKKAGEFYTPPMVSKLLAKLVTQGKDKLRSVYDPTCGSGSLLLRV
;
A
#
# COMPACT_ATOMS: atom_id res chain seq x y z
N MET A 1 23.37 -0.59 8.31
CA MET A 1 22.67 -1.62 7.52
C MET A 1 21.26 -1.15 7.16
N VAL A 2 20.42 -0.77 8.14
CA VAL A 2 19.06 -0.21 7.90
C VAL A 2 19.03 0.98 6.93
N GLU A 3 19.88 2.00 7.13
CA GLU A 3 19.94 3.20 6.25
C GLU A 3 20.33 2.87 4.79
N GLN A 4 21.12 1.82 4.56
CA GLN A 4 21.48 1.37 3.21
C GLN A 4 20.33 0.62 2.55
N HIS A 5 19.62 -0.20 3.32
CA HIS A 5 18.44 -0.93 2.87
C HIS A 5 17.31 0.04 2.50
N LYS A 6 17.04 1.02 3.37
CA LYS A 6 16.10 2.12 3.10
C LYS A 6 16.37 2.84 1.78
N LYS A 7 17.61 3.32 1.57
CA LYS A 7 17.98 4.02 0.32
C LYS A 7 17.89 3.12 -0.90
N ALA A 8 18.13 1.82 -0.74
CA ALA A 8 17.96 0.86 -1.83
C ALA A 8 16.47 0.72 -2.20
N LEU A 9 15.59 0.57 -1.21
CA LEU A 9 14.14 0.50 -1.40
C LEU A 9 13.58 1.77 -2.07
N GLU A 10 13.90 2.95 -1.52
CA GLU A 10 13.53 4.26 -2.09
C GLU A 10 13.90 4.36 -3.58
N LYS A 11 15.13 3.96 -3.91
CA LYS A 11 15.66 4.02 -5.26
C LYS A 11 15.00 2.97 -6.16
N GLN A 12 14.74 1.78 -5.65
CA GLN A 12 14.10 0.70 -6.39
C GLN A 12 12.66 1.06 -6.77
N LEU A 13 11.86 1.52 -5.80
CA LEU A 13 10.49 1.98 -6.05
C LEU A 13 10.45 3.16 -7.05
N TRP A 14 11.37 4.12 -6.90
CA TRP A 14 11.45 5.24 -7.85
C TRP A 14 11.88 4.80 -9.26
N ASN A 15 12.76 3.82 -9.37
CA ASN A 15 13.17 3.27 -10.67
C ASN A 15 12.00 2.56 -11.35
N ILE A 16 11.21 1.78 -10.60
CA ILE A 16 9.99 1.13 -11.10
C ILE A 16 9.01 2.19 -11.61
N ALA A 17 8.77 3.24 -10.82
CA ALA A 17 7.88 4.33 -11.23
C ALA A 17 8.36 5.02 -12.52
N ASN A 18 9.66 5.30 -12.66
CA ASN A 18 10.19 5.91 -13.88
C ASN A 18 10.15 4.98 -15.09
N ALA A 19 10.37 3.68 -14.89
CA ALA A 19 10.36 2.69 -15.97
C ALA A 19 8.95 2.43 -16.49
N LEU A 20 7.95 2.46 -15.60
CA LEU A 20 6.59 2.00 -15.91
C LEU A 20 5.60 3.14 -16.16
N ARG A 21 5.87 4.38 -15.74
CA ARG A 21 4.93 5.50 -15.99
C ARG A 21 4.65 5.77 -17.48
N GLY A 22 5.50 5.26 -18.38
CA GLY A 22 5.31 5.42 -19.82
C GLY A 22 5.21 6.89 -20.23
N ASN A 23 4.09 7.26 -20.86
CA ASN A 23 3.81 8.63 -21.31
C ASN A 23 3.14 9.51 -20.25
N MET A 24 2.85 8.97 -19.06
CA MET A 24 2.24 9.71 -17.98
C MET A 24 3.26 10.64 -17.33
N SER A 25 2.79 11.81 -16.89
CA SER A 25 3.58 12.65 -16.00
C SER A 25 3.76 11.97 -14.64
N ALA A 26 4.76 12.41 -13.88
CA ALA A 26 5.02 11.88 -12.55
C ALA A 26 3.81 12.08 -11.61
N ASP A 27 3.15 13.24 -11.67
CA ASP A 27 1.96 13.55 -10.85
C ASP A 27 0.80 12.61 -11.20
N GLU A 28 0.59 12.28 -12.48
CA GLU A 28 -0.49 11.37 -12.91
C GLU A 28 -0.22 9.90 -12.54
N PHE A 29 1.05 9.49 -12.51
CA PHE A 29 1.41 8.10 -12.16
C PHE A 29 1.49 7.88 -10.64
N ARG A 30 1.58 8.97 -9.86
CA ARG A 30 1.70 8.94 -8.40
C ARG A 30 0.58 8.09 -7.79
N ASP A 31 -0.66 8.38 -8.15
CA ASP A 31 -1.82 7.79 -7.47
C ASP A 31 -1.84 6.26 -7.68
N TYR A 32 -1.52 5.81 -8.90
CA TYR A 32 -1.33 4.38 -9.23
C TYR A 32 -0.26 3.69 -8.40
N ILE A 33 0.96 4.22 -8.39
CA ILE A 33 2.06 3.53 -7.71
C ILE A 33 1.88 3.53 -6.19
N LEU A 34 1.37 4.63 -5.63
CA LEU A 34 1.12 4.73 -4.19
C LEU A 34 -0.01 3.79 -3.76
N GLY A 35 -1.11 3.75 -4.51
CA GLY A 35 -2.20 2.82 -4.26
C GLY A 35 -1.79 1.35 -4.36
N PHE A 36 -0.98 0.98 -5.37
CA PHE A 36 -0.48 -0.40 -5.48
C PHE A 36 0.54 -0.78 -4.40
N ILE A 37 1.40 0.15 -3.96
CA ILE A 37 2.28 -0.06 -2.81
C ILE A 37 1.45 -0.28 -1.54
N PHE A 38 0.38 0.50 -1.36
CA PHE A 38 -0.50 0.35 -0.20
C PHE A 38 -1.24 -0.98 -0.22
N TYR A 39 -1.83 -1.36 -1.36
CA TYR A 39 -2.45 -2.68 -1.54
C TYR A 39 -1.46 -3.82 -1.25
N LYS A 40 -0.22 -3.74 -1.76
CA LYS A 40 0.82 -4.72 -1.45
C LYS A 40 1.10 -4.81 0.05
N TYR A 41 1.24 -3.66 0.73
CA TYR A 41 1.43 -3.62 2.17
C TYR A 41 0.28 -4.30 2.93
N LEU A 42 -0.97 -3.97 2.58
CA LEU A 42 -2.14 -4.60 3.21
C LEU A 42 -2.15 -6.11 2.99
N SER A 43 -1.81 -6.56 1.78
CA SER A 43 -1.75 -7.97 1.44
C SER A 43 -0.68 -8.72 2.23
N GLU A 44 0.56 -8.23 2.30
CA GLU A 44 1.62 -8.92 3.05
C GLU A 44 1.34 -8.92 4.55
N ARG A 45 0.75 -7.83 5.08
CA ARG A 45 0.30 -7.78 6.47
C ARG A 45 -0.77 -8.82 6.78
N MET A 46 -1.74 -8.99 5.88
CA MET A 46 -2.80 -10.00 6.02
C MET A 46 -2.21 -11.41 5.97
N ASP A 47 -1.33 -11.68 5.00
CA ASP A 47 -0.71 -12.98 4.80
C ASP A 47 0.10 -13.42 6.03
N ILE A 48 0.98 -12.54 6.53
CA ILE A 48 1.75 -12.80 7.76
C ILE A 48 0.83 -13.02 8.96
N TYR A 49 -0.20 -12.19 9.12
CA TYR A 49 -1.12 -12.31 10.25
C TYR A 49 -1.92 -13.61 10.22
N ALA A 50 -2.46 -14.00 9.07
CA ALA A 50 -3.18 -15.25 8.91
C ALA A 50 -2.27 -16.48 9.12
N ASP A 51 -1.04 -16.44 8.59
CA ASP A 51 -0.03 -17.48 8.82
C ASP A 51 0.32 -17.63 10.31
N GLU A 52 0.34 -16.54 11.06
CA GLU A 52 0.54 -16.56 12.52
C GLU A 52 -0.63 -17.24 13.25
N LEU A 53 -1.88 -16.98 12.83
CA LEU A 53 -3.07 -17.62 13.37
C LEU A 53 -3.12 -19.12 13.05
N LEU A 54 -2.72 -19.51 11.84
CA LEU A 54 -2.75 -20.89 11.33
C LEU A 54 -1.53 -21.73 11.74
N LYS A 55 -0.60 -21.13 12.50
CA LYS A 55 0.68 -21.74 12.85
C LYS A 55 0.55 -23.08 13.57
N GLU A 56 -0.46 -23.24 14.42
CA GLU A 56 -0.70 -24.49 15.14
C GLU A 56 -1.24 -25.60 14.22
N ASP A 57 -2.04 -25.23 13.22
CA ASP A 57 -2.60 -26.14 12.23
C ASP A 57 -1.59 -26.53 11.13
N CYS A 58 -0.44 -25.85 11.07
CA CYS A 58 0.62 -26.06 10.08
C CYS A 58 0.14 -25.91 8.62
N ILE A 59 -0.79 -24.98 8.40
CA ILE A 59 -1.35 -24.62 7.10
C ILE A 59 -0.88 -23.21 6.75
N LYS A 60 -0.58 -22.95 5.49
CA LYS A 60 -0.34 -21.60 4.99
C LYS A 60 -1.62 -20.93 4.51
N PHE A 61 -1.73 -19.62 4.69
CA PHE A 61 -2.93 -18.90 4.32
C PHE A 61 -3.23 -19.00 2.81
N ASP A 62 -2.20 -18.89 1.99
CA ASP A 62 -2.27 -19.05 0.53
C ASP A 62 -2.68 -20.46 0.06
N GLU A 63 -2.52 -21.48 0.90
CA GLU A 63 -2.87 -22.88 0.61
C GLU A 63 -4.35 -23.22 0.92
N ILE A 64 -5.10 -22.30 1.53
CA ILE A 64 -6.50 -22.55 1.88
C ILE A 64 -7.39 -22.58 0.63
N ASP A 65 -8.09 -23.70 0.42
CA ASP A 65 -9.13 -23.82 -0.61
C ASP A 65 -10.43 -23.12 -0.17
N GLU A 66 -10.66 -21.93 -0.69
CA GLU A 66 -11.85 -21.10 -0.43
C GLU A 66 -13.19 -21.79 -0.76
N ASN A 67 -13.18 -22.84 -1.61
CA ASN A 67 -14.38 -23.57 -2.00
C ASN A 67 -14.69 -24.75 -1.11
N ALA A 68 -13.68 -25.28 -0.40
CA ALA A 68 -13.85 -26.39 0.52
C ALA A 68 -14.58 -25.94 1.79
N GLN A 69 -15.42 -26.81 2.35
CA GLN A 69 -16.16 -26.52 3.59
C GLN A 69 -15.20 -26.15 4.74
N GLN A 70 -14.11 -26.90 4.89
CA GLN A 70 -13.09 -26.63 5.90
C GLN A 70 -12.36 -25.31 5.64
N GLY A 71 -12.09 -24.97 4.37
CA GLY A 71 -11.45 -23.70 4.04
C GLY A 71 -12.33 -22.51 4.42
N LYS A 72 -13.64 -22.60 4.17
CA LYS A 72 -14.59 -21.57 4.61
C LYS A 72 -14.62 -21.38 6.12
N GLU A 73 -14.57 -22.48 6.88
CA GLU A 73 -14.52 -22.42 8.35
C GLU A 73 -13.25 -21.71 8.85
N TYR A 74 -12.09 -21.98 8.25
CA TYR A 74 -10.86 -21.23 8.56
C TYR A 74 -10.99 -19.76 8.17
N LEU A 75 -11.48 -19.46 6.97
CA LEU A 75 -11.61 -18.08 6.49
C LEU A 75 -12.57 -17.25 7.34
N ASP A 76 -13.68 -17.84 7.81
CA ASP A 76 -14.63 -17.15 8.69
C ASP A 76 -13.94 -16.79 10.03
N ALA A 77 -13.17 -17.70 10.61
CA ALA A 77 -12.43 -17.44 11.85
C ALA A 77 -11.33 -16.39 11.66
N ILE A 78 -10.54 -16.50 10.59
CA ILE A 78 -9.49 -15.52 10.26
C ILE A 78 -10.10 -14.15 9.97
N HIS A 79 -11.24 -14.09 9.29
CA HIS A 79 -11.93 -12.85 8.99
C HIS A 79 -12.33 -12.10 10.28
N GLU A 80 -12.93 -12.78 11.25
CA GLU A 80 -13.29 -12.15 12.53
C GLU A 80 -12.06 -11.56 13.25
N GLU A 81 -10.97 -12.34 13.34
CA GLU A 81 -9.73 -11.92 14.00
C GLU A 81 -9.02 -10.78 13.24
N ALA A 82 -9.00 -10.83 11.91
CA ALA A 82 -8.38 -9.81 11.05
C ALA A 82 -9.13 -8.48 11.12
N ILE A 83 -10.46 -8.50 11.15
CA ILE A 83 -11.24 -7.27 11.34
C ILE A 83 -10.96 -6.63 12.70
N ASP A 84 -10.82 -7.41 13.78
CA ASP A 84 -10.54 -6.87 15.11
C ASP A 84 -9.10 -6.30 15.23
N HIS A 85 -8.12 -6.95 14.61
CA HIS A 85 -6.69 -6.60 14.80
C HIS A 85 -6.09 -5.74 13.68
N LEU A 86 -6.54 -5.91 12.44
CA LEU A 86 -6.04 -5.19 11.26
C LEU A 86 -7.05 -4.17 10.72
N GLY A 87 -8.36 -4.39 10.96
CA GLY A 87 -9.44 -3.51 10.49
C GLY A 87 -9.91 -3.78 9.07
N TYR A 88 -9.33 -4.75 8.37
CA TYR A 88 -9.68 -5.16 7.00
C TYR A 88 -9.42 -6.65 6.81
N PHE A 89 -9.92 -7.21 5.72
CA PHE A 89 -9.69 -8.60 5.34
C PHE A 89 -9.47 -8.77 3.84
N LEU A 90 -8.56 -9.68 3.49
CA LEU A 90 -8.32 -10.16 2.12
C LEU A 90 -8.40 -11.68 2.11
N LYS A 91 -8.99 -12.26 1.06
CA LYS A 91 -8.97 -13.71 0.83
C LYS A 91 -7.62 -14.16 0.25
N PRO A 92 -7.27 -15.46 0.35
CA PRO A 92 -6.07 -16.01 -0.27
C PRO A 92 -5.92 -15.65 -1.76
N SER A 93 -7.01 -15.77 -2.54
CA SER A 93 -7.03 -15.44 -3.98
C SER A 93 -6.90 -13.95 -4.32
N GLU A 94 -7.04 -13.10 -3.30
CA GLU A 94 -6.97 -11.64 -3.37
C GLU A 94 -5.62 -11.10 -2.88
N LEU A 95 -4.65 -11.97 -2.56
CA LEU A 95 -3.32 -11.55 -2.18
C LEU A 95 -2.57 -10.95 -3.39
N PHE A 96 -1.71 -9.97 -3.11
CA PHE A 96 -0.94 -9.23 -4.09
C PHE A 96 -0.09 -10.15 -4.97
N HIS A 97 0.64 -11.09 -4.34
CA HIS A 97 1.51 -12.02 -5.05
C HIS A 97 0.72 -12.95 -5.99
N VAL A 98 -0.51 -13.33 -5.62
CA VAL A 98 -1.40 -14.16 -6.46
C VAL A 98 -1.79 -13.39 -7.73
N LEU A 99 -2.20 -12.13 -7.60
CA LEU A 99 -2.53 -11.29 -8.76
C LEU A 99 -1.28 -10.99 -9.61
N ALA A 100 -0.13 -10.76 -8.97
CA ALA A 100 1.13 -10.56 -9.67
C ALA A 100 1.55 -11.79 -10.48
N GLU A 101 1.39 -12.99 -9.93
CA GLU A 101 1.67 -14.25 -10.63
C GLU A 101 0.73 -14.47 -11.82
N LYS A 102 -0.58 -14.26 -11.66
CA LYS A 102 -1.53 -14.30 -12.79
C LYS A 102 -1.14 -13.31 -13.89
N GLY A 103 -0.78 -12.08 -13.49
CA GLY A 103 -0.30 -11.05 -14.41
C GLY A 103 0.97 -11.45 -15.16
N LYS A 104 1.93 -12.10 -14.47
CA LYS A 104 3.16 -12.65 -15.03
C LYS A 104 2.90 -13.76 -16.05
N ASN A 105 1.88 -14.59 -15.80
CA ASN A 105 1.44 -15.66 -16.69
C ASN A 105 0.63 -15.15 -17.91
N GLY A 106 0.39 -13.83 -17.99
CA GLY A 106 -0.29 -13.20 -19.12
C GLY A 106 -1.82 -13.24 -19.01
N GLU A 107 -2.35 -13.54 -17.83
CA GLU A 107 -3.79 -13.51 -17.57
C GLU A 107 -4.32 -12.07 -17.51
N PHE A 108 -5.64 -11.95 -17.66
CA PHE A 108 -6.34 -10.68 -17.56
C PHE A 108 -6.77 -10.46 -16.11
N ILE A 109 -6.13 -9.52 -15.42
CA ILE A 109 -6.27 -9.31 -13.98
C ILE A 109 -7.02 -8.03 -13.61
N LEU A 110 -7.35 -7.15 -14.57
CA LEU A 110 -7.96 -5.85 -14.25
C LEU A 110 -9.30 -5.97 -13.52
N GLU A 111 -10.16 -6.87 -13.96
CA GLU A 111 -11.46 -7.10 -13.33
C GLU A 111 -11.29 -7.60 -11.89
N GLN A 112 -10.46 -8.63 -11.71
CA GLN A 112 -10.14 -9.17 -10.38
C GLN A 112 -9.50 -8.09 -9.49
N LEU A 113 -8.56 -7.29 -10.01
CA LEU A 113 -7.92 -6.23 -9.24
C LEU A 113 -8.94 -5.18 -8.79
N THR A 114 -9.87 -4.76 -9.64
CA THR A 114 -10.95 -3.87 -9.24
C THR A 114 -11.83 -4.48 -8.15
N GLU A 115 -12.15 -5.77 -8.24
CA GLU A 115 -12.90 -6.49 -7.20
C GLU A 115 -12.14 -6.53 -5.88
N VAL A 116 -10.83 -6.79 -5.89
CA VAL A 116 -10.00 -6.80 -4.68
C VAL A 116 -9.98 -5.43 -4.01
N LEU A 117 -9.74 -4.35 -4.75
CA LEU A 117 -9.70 -3.00 -4.19
C LEU A 117 -11.04 -2.63 -3.54
N ASN A 118 -12.16 -2.96 -4.19
CA ASN A 118 -13.49 -2.76 -3.62
C ASN A 118 -13.74 -3.67 -2.40
N HIS A 119 -13.24 -4.90 -2.41
CA HIS A 119 -13.43 -5.85 -1.32
C HIS A 119 -12.71 -5.39 -0.05
N ILE A 120 -11.51 -4.80 -0.17
CA ILE A 120 -10.80 -4.20 0.97
C ILE A 120 -11.69 -3.16 1.65
N GLU A 121 -12.26 -2.22 0.90
CA GLU A 121 -13.16 -1.19 1.45
C GLU A 121 -14.46 -1.79 2.01
N GLN A 122 -15.02 -2.80 1.35
CA GLN A 122 -16.24 -3.48 1.83
C GLN A 122 -16.01 -4.28 3.11
N SER A 123 -14.82 -4.87 3.29
CA SER A 123 -14.49 -5.67 4.47
C SER A 123 -14.54 -4.84 5.75
N THR A 124 -14.34 -3.51 5.66
CA THR A 124 -14.31 -2.62 6.82
C THR A 124 -15.69 -2.03 7.15
N MET A 125 -16.71 -2.24 6.32
CA MET A 125 -18.04 -1.66 6.50
C MET A 125 -18.70 -2.12 7.80
N GLY A 126 -19.17 -1.16 8.60
CA GLY A 126 -19.78 -1.39 9.91
C GLY A 126 -18.78 -1.64 11.04
N THR A 127 -17.47 -1.53 10.77
CA THR A 127 -16.39 -1.67 11.76
C THR A 127 -15.85 -0.31 12.20
N ALA A 128 -14.95 -0.29 13.19
CA ALA A 128 -14.29 0.95 13.61
C ALA A 128 -13.34 1.53 12.55
N ALA A 129 -12.92 0.73 11.56
CA ALA A 129 -12.01 1.11 10.50
C ALA A 129 -12.72 1.61 9.23
N GLU A 130 -14.06 1.62 9.18
CA GLU A 130 -14.82 2.02 7.97
C GLU A 130 -14.37 3.39 7.44
N ASP A 131 -14.30 4.39 8.33
CA ASP A 131 -13.93 5.76 7.96
C ASP A 131 -12.47 5.88 7.48
N ASP A 132 -11.58 4.99 7.91
CA ASP A 132 -10.16 5.00 7.53
C ASP A 132 -9.92 4.42 6.12
N PHE A 133 -10.82 3.53 5.66
CA PHE A 133 -10.69 2.82 4.38
C PHE A 133 -11.66 3.30 3.30
N ASN A 134 -12.71 4.04 3.66
CA ASN A 134 -13.70 4.54 2.71
C ASN A 134 -13.06 5.47 1.66
N GLY A 135 -13.15 5.11 0.38
CA GLY A 135 -12.60 5.89 -0.73
C GLY A 135 -11.08 5.86 -0.81
N LEU A 136 -10.43 4.92 -0.12
CA LEU A 136 -8.98 4.76 -0.10
C LEU A 136 -8.39 4.58 -1.50
N PHE A 137 -9.13 3.94 -2.41
CA PHE A 137 -8.68 3.65 -3.77
C PHE A 137 -9.41 4.46 -4.85
N ASP A 138 -10.20 5.48 -4.49
CA ASP A 138 -11.02 6.27 -5.44
C ASP A 138 -10.20 6.94 -6.56
N ASP A 139 -8.95 7.32 -6.27
CA ASP A 139 -8.06 7.96 -7.25
C ASP A 139 -7.44 6.95 -8.24
N LEU A 140 -7.63 5.64 -8.05
CA LEU A 140 -7.12 4.57 -8.93
C LEU A 140 -8.07 4.28 -10.11
N ASP A 141 -8.01 5.10 -11.16
CA ASP A 141 -8.75 4.83 -12.41
C ASP A 141 -8.07 3.76 -13.29
N LEU A 142 -8.35 2.49 -13.03
CA LEU A 142 -7.84 1.37 -13.84
C LEU A 142 -8.39 1.35 -15.28
N THR A 143 -9.39 2.17 -15.59
CA THR A 143 -9.98 2.29 -16.93
C THR A 143 -9.33 3.41 -17.75
N SER A 144 -8.40 4.17 -17.19
CA SER A 144 -7.82 5.35 -17.82
C SER A 144 -7.13 5.04 -19.16
N ASN A 145 -7.38 5.89 -20.16
CA ASN A 145 -6.66 5.84 -21.44
C ASN A 145 -5.16 6.17 -21.32
N LYS A 146 -4.74 6.69 -20.17
CA LYS A 146 -3.32 6.97 -19.86
C LYS A 146 -2.52 5.70 -19.61
N LEU A 147 -3.17 4.66 -19.08
CA LEU A 147 -2.58 3.33 -18.86
C LEU A 147 -2.41 2.56 -20.18
N GLY A 148 -3.25 2.86 -21.17
CA GLY A 148 -3.20 2.23 -22.48
C GLY A 148 -4.46 2.50 -23.29
N LYS A 149 -4.34 2.45 -24.63
CA LYS A 149 -5.46 2.68 -25.55
C LYS A 149 -6.45 1.51 -25.65
N THR A 150 -6.04 0.34 -25.18
CA THR A 150 -6.83 -0.90 -25.23
C THR A 150 -6.79 -1.57 -23.87
N GLU A 151 -7.83 -2.34 -23.54
CA GLU A 151 -7.90 -3.14 -22.31
C GLU A 151 -6.68 -4.04 -22.14
N LYS A 152 -6.22 -4.67 -23.23
CA LYS A 152 -4.98 -5.46 -23.24
C LYS A 152 -3.75 -4.63 -22.83
N ALA A 153 -3.59 -3.43 -23.37
CA ALA A 153 -2.44 -2.58 -23.03
C ALA A 153 -2.48 -2.10 -21.57
N LYS A 154 -3.67 -1.78 -21.05
CA LYS A 154 -3.86 -1.42 -19.63
C LYS A 154 -3.47 -2.59 -18.72
N ASN A 155 -3.96 -3.78 -19.03
CA ASN A 155 -3.64 -5.00 -18.29
C ASN A 155 -2.14 -5.29 -18.33
N GLU A 156 -1.50 -5.23 -19.50
CA GLU A 156 -0.06 -5.45 -19.61
C GLU A 156 0.77 -4.46 -18.79
N LEU A 157 0.35 -3.19 -18.70
CA LEU A 157 1.04 -2.20 -17.89
C LEU A 157 0.85 -2.48 -16.39
N ILE A 158 -0.39 -2.69 -15.95
CA ILE A 158 -0.70 -2.96 -14.54
C ILE A 158 -0.04 -4.26 -14.09
N SER A 159 -0.14 -5.35 -14.85
CA SER A 159 0.56 -6.61 -14.54
C SER A 159 2.07 -6.41 -14.39
N LYS A 160 2.70 -5.59 -15.23
CA LYS A 160 4.13 -5.27 -15.08
C LYS A 160 4.43 -4.54 -13.77
N ILE A 161 3.58 -3.59 -13.37
CA ILE A 161 3.75 -2.86 -12.11
C ILE A 161 3.65 -3.83 -10.94
N LEU A 162 2.61 -4.68 -10.92
CA LEU A 162 2.40 -5.67 -9.87
C LEU A 162 3.59 -6.63 -9.77
N VAL A 163 4.04 -7.21 -10.88
CA VAL A 163 5.22 -8.10 -10.90
C VAL A 163 6.48 -7.41 -10.39
N HIS A 164 6.73 -6.16 -10.79
CA HIS A 164 7.91 -5.43 -10.32
C HIS A 164 7.86 -5.06 -8.84
N LEU A 165 6.67 -4.82 -8.30
CA LEU A 165 6.48 -4.57 -6.88
C LEU A 165 6.56 -5.86 -6.05
N ASP A 166 6.08 -6.98 -6.60
CA ASP A 166 6.13 -8.31 -5.97
C ASP A 166 7.57 -8.79 -5.71
N ASP A 167 8.51 -8.42 -6.59
CA ASP A 167 9.96 -8.67 -6.41
C ASP A 167 10.58 -7.92 -5.20
N ILE A 168 9.81 -7.08 -4.51
CA ILE A 168 10.27 -6.28 -3.37
C ILE A 168 9.60 -6.77 -2.10
N ASP A 169 10.35 -7.33 -1.17
CA ASP A 169 9.81 -7.65 0.15
C ASP A 169 9.64 -6.37 0.98
N PHE A 170 8.44 -6.10 1.52
CA PHE A 170 8.23 -4.94 2.40
C PHE A 170 8.27 -5.25 3.90
N LEU A 171 8.22 -6.53 4.31
CA LEU A 171 7.95 -6.93 5.70
C LEU A 171 8.92 -8.00 6.27
N HIS A 172 10.01 -8.35 5.58
CA HIS A 172 11.03 -9.31 6.01
C HIS A 172 11.66 -9.10 7.41
N HIS A 173 11.57 -7.92 8.05
CA HIS A 173 12.09 -7.69 9.40
C HIS A 173 11.22 -6.75 10.27
N GLU A 174 11.18 -7.02 11.59
CA GLU A 174 10.44 -6.25 12.61
C GLU A 174 10.74 -4.73 12.65
N THR A 175 11.82 -4.26 12.02
CA THR A 175 12.20 -2.84 11.90
C THR A 175 11.72 -2.15 10.61
N GLU A 176 10.90 -2.80 9.77
CA GLU A 176 10.65 -2.36 8.39
C GLU A 176 9.41 -1.49 8.15
N ILE A 177 8.46 -1.41 9.10
CA ILE A 177 7.31 -0.47 8.97
C ILE A 177 7.81 0.97 8.76
N ASP A 178 8.81 1.38 9.54
CA ASP A 178 9.45 2.69 9.39
C ASP A 178 10.19 2.84 8.05
N VAL A 179 10.73 1.75 7.51
CA VAL A 179 11.49 1.76 6.23
C VAL A 179 10.55 1.92 5.04
N LEU A 180 9.44 1.18 5.02
CA LEU A 180 8.42 1.32 3.97
C LEU A 180 7.73 2.69 4.05
N GLY A 181 7.34 3.13 5.26
CA GLY A 181 6.74 4.45 5.47
C GLY A 181 7.67 5.57 5.01
N ASP A 182 8.95 5.51 5.34
CA ASP A 182 9.94 6.47 4.85
C ASP A 182 10.11 6.41 3.31
N ALA A 183 10.07 5.21 2.72
CA ALA A 183 10.15 5.06 1.26
C ALA A 183 8.89 5.62 0.55
N TYR A 184 7.72 5.47 1.18
CA TYR A 184 6.46 6.05 0.74
C TYR A 184 6.51 7.59 0.81
N GLU A 185 6.99 8.15 1.92
CA GLU A 185 7.22 9.61 2.05
C GLU A 185 8.23 10.13 1.02
N TYR A 186 9.29 9.37 0.76
CA TYR A 186 10.28 9.72 -0.27
C TYR A 186 9.63 9.80 -1.65
N LEU A 187 8.79 8.83 -2.03
CA LEU A 187 8.05 8.85 -3.30
C LEU A 187 7.14 10.08 -3.38
N ILE A 188 6.37 10.38 -2.34
CA ILE A 188 5.53 11.59 -2.28
C ILE A 188 6.39 12.84 -2.53
N GLY A 189 7.56 12.94 -1.88
CA GLY A 189 8.51 14.03 -2.09
C GLY A 189 9.06 14.13 -3.52
N GLN A 190 9.38 12.99 -4.16
CA GLN A 190 9.83 12.95 -5.56
C GLN A 190 8.73 13.41 -6.52
N PHE A 191 7.50 12.94 -6.33
CA PHE A 191 6.35 13.34 -7.14
C PHE A 191 6.02 14.83 -6.98
N ALA A 192 6.06 15.35 -5.74
CA ALA A 192 5.87 16.77 -5.47
C ALA A 192 6.95 17.64 -6.14
N SER A 193 8.22 17.22 -6.07
CA SER A 193 9.35 17.94 -6.69
C SER A 193 9.27 17.94 -8.22
N GLY A 194 8.76 16.87 -8.82
CA GLY A 194 8.60 16.73 -10.27
C GLY A 194 7.37 17.46 -10.84
N ALA A 195 6.35 17.76 -10.03
CA ALA A 195 5.07 18.29 -10.50
C ALA A 195 5.08 19.79 -10.88
N GLY A 196 6.13 20.54 -10.51
CA GLY A 196 6.27 21.96 -10.90
C GLY A 196 5.13 22.89 -10.46
N LYS A 197 4.29 22.46 -9.49
CA LYS A 197 3.12 23.22 -9.01
C LYS A 197 3.60 24.52 -8.33
N LYS A 198 3.12 25.67 -8.82
CA LYS A 198 3.50 27.02 -8.37
C LYS A 198 2.61 27.57 -7.24
N ALA A 199 1.55 26.87 -6.83
CA ALA A 199 0.66 27.27 -5.74
C ALA A 199 -0.13 26.05 -5.19
N GLY A 200 -0.19 25.89 -3.86
CA GLY A 200 -0.97 24.86 -3.15
C GLY A 200 -0.15 23.66 -2.63
N GLU A 201 -0.55 23.14 -1.46
CA GLU A 201 0.01 22.05 -0.63
C GLU A 201 1.45 21.61 -0.94
N PHE A 202 2.39 22.15 -0.17
CA PHE A 202 3.80 21.80 -0.26
C PHE A 202 4.10 20.62 0.66
N TYR A 203 4.72 19.57 0.10
CA TYR A 203 5.39 18.55 0.89
C TYR A 203 6.43 19.21 1.82
N THR A 204 6.33 18.97 3.13
CA THR A 204 7.27 19.55 4.10
C THR A 204 8.55 18.69 4.13
N PRO A 205 9.73 19.23 3.77
CA PRO A 205 10.95 18.44 3.74
C PRO A 205 11.27 17.80 5.11
N PRO A 206 11.81 16.57 5.17
CA PRO A 206 11.99 15.83 6.42
C PRO A 206 12.81 16.56 7.48
N MET A 207 13.83 17.34 7.07
CA MET A 207 14.64 18.14 8.01
C MET A 207 13.83 19.27 8.67
N VAL A 208 12.90 19.88 7.93
CA VAL A 208 11.99 20.91 8.46
C VAL A 208 10.99 20.26 9.40
N SER A 209 10.40 19.13 9.01
CA SER A 209 9.47 18.38 9.85
C SER A 209 10.10 17.96 11.17
N LYS A 210 11.32 17.40 11.13
CA LYS A 210 12.07 17.00 12.31
C LYS A 210 12.44 18.17 13.22
N LEU A 211 12.75 19.33 12.65
CA LEU A 211 13.03 20.54 13.43
C LEU A 211 11.76 21.02 14.14
N LEU A 212 10.64 21.14 13.41
CA LEU A 212 9.36 21.58 13.96
C LEU A 212 8.86 20.63 15.04
N ALA A 213 8.93 19.32 14.81
CA ALA A 213 8.61 18.31 15.81
C ALA A 213 9.43 18.52 17.09
N LYS A 214 10.76 18.59 16.99
CA LYS A 214 11.64 18.85 18.14
C LYS A 214 11.32 20.15 18.89
N LEU A 215 10.93 21.20 18.17
CA LEU A 215 10.55 22.47 18.78
C LEU A 215 9.23 22.35 19.55
N VAL A 216 8.23 21.67 18.98
CA VAL A 216 6.90 21.51 19.59
C VAL A 216 6.92 20.55 20.78
N THR A 217 7.83 19.58 20.77
CA THR A 217 8.01 18.58 21.84
C THR A 217 9.04 18.96 22.89
N GLN A 218 9.74 20.09 22.74
CA GLN A 218 10.78 20.49 23.68
C GLN A 218 10.25 20.60 25.12
N GLY A 219 10.86 19.84 26.04
CA GLY A 219 10.50 19.84 27.46
C GLY A 219 9.21 19.09 27.79
N LYS A 220 8.68 18.28 26.85
CA LYS A 220 7.49 17.45 27.05
C LYS A 220 7.85 15.98 26.93
N ASP A 221 7.64 15.22 27.99
CA ASP A 221 7.87 13.76 27.98
C ASP A 221 6.65 12.98 27.45
N LYS A 222 5.48 13.61 27.43
CA LYS A 222 4.23 13.07 26.87
C LYS A 222 3.42 14.17 26.20
N LEU A 223 2.82 13.83 25.07
CA LEU A 223 1.88 14.69 24.35
C LEU A 223 0.50 14.08 24.45
N ARG A 224 -0.51 14.90 24.73
CA ARG A 224 -1.91 14.46 24.76
C ARG A 224 -2.56 14.51 23.37
N SER A 225 -2.20 15.50 22.58
CA SER A 225 -2.78 15.75 21.26
C SER A 225 -1.81 16.59 20.43
N VAL A 226 -1.71 16.28 19.14
CA VAL A 226 -0.99 17.05 18.13
C VAL A 226 -1.99 17.44 17.05
N TYR A 227 -1.93 18.66 16.54
CA TYR A 227 -2.88 19.16 15.55
C TYR A 227 -2.15 19.99 14.50
N ASP A 228 -2.39 19.67 13.23
CA ASP A 228 -1.97 20.45 12.08
C ASP A 228 -3.21 20.69 11.19
N PRO A 229 -3.73 21.93 11.13
CA PRO A 229 -4.94 22.26 10.37
C PRO A 229 -4.75 22.19 8.86
N THR A 230 -3.51 22.01 8.39
CA THR A 230 -3.12 22.02 6.97
C THR A 230 -2.10 20.93 6.68
N CYS A 231 -2.33 19.72 7.23
CA CYS A 231 -1.33 18.66 7.27
C CYS A 231 -0.91 18.08 5.92
N GLY A 232 -1.71 18.28 4.86
CA GLY A 232 -1.46 17.71 3.53
C GLY A 232 -1.17 16.21 3.63
N SER A 233 0.03 15.78 3.25
CA SER A 233 0.45 14.36 3.33
C SER A 233 0.60 13.79 4.76
N GLY A 234 0.39 14.58 5.81
CA GLY A 234 0.53 14.13 7.20
C GLY A 234 1.98 13.91 7.67
N SER A 235 2.96 14.00 6.77
CA SER A 235 4.38 13.70 7.03
C SER A 235 5.00 14.54 8.16
N LEU A 236 4.46 15.72 8.46
CA LEU A 236 4.89 16.51 9.63
C LEU A 236 4.41 15.88 10.95
N LEU A 237 3.14 15.47 11.01
CA LEU A 237 2.52 14.90 12.21
C LEU A 237 3.16 13.58 12.60
N LEU A 238 3.58 12.77 11.62
CA LEU A 238 4.29 11.50 11.85
C LEU A 238 5.67 11.65 12.53
N ARG A 239 6.21 12.87 12.64
CA ARG A 239 7.52 13.13 13.25
C ARG A 239 7.46 13.62 14.70
N VAL A 240 6.26 13.92 15.21
CA VAL A 240 6.02 14.52 16.54
C VAL A 240 5.89 13.44 17.61
#